data_AF-A0A8T3MNW8-F1
#
_entry.id   AF-A0A8T3MNW8-F1
#
_cell.length_a   1.000
_cell.length_b   1.000
_cell.length_c   1.000
_cell.angle_alpha   90.00
_cell.angle_beta   90.00
_cell.angle_gamma   90.00
#
_symmetry.space_group_name_H-M   'P 1'
#
loop_
_entity.id
_entity.type
_entity.pdbx_description
1 polymer ?
#
loop_
_entity_poly.entity_id
_entity_poly.type
_entity_poly.pdbx_seq_one_letter_code
_entity_poly.pdbx_strand_id
1 'polypeptide(L)'
;MSERLPRPVVRSEFRVHLREELLREAPSALVPAAAPRSAWWRPLAAACAAVLVLVAADMAAAQSLPGEPPFAIKSTAEEVRLLVATTRATRIDVLGERAERRLGELRRAAAQQRPAVAAESSLLLADALDRLAVEVLRAKQGDRTSEDDQAVRKAERIAEQHASAIDALLPIAPAAAKAALERAAEQARKIRAP
;
A
#
# COMPACT_ATOMS: atom_id res chain seq x y z
N MET A 1 -16.29 25.16 78.21
CA MET A 1 -17.74 25.06 77.91
C MET A 1 -18.05 26.10 76.87
N SER A 2 -18.33 25.72 75.61
CA SER A 2 -18.64 26.68 74.55
C SER A 2 -20.13 26.58 74.20
N GLU A 3 -20.89 27.63 74.49
CA GLU A 3 -22.28 27.80 74.09
C GLU A 3 -22.36 27.86 72.56
N ARG A 4 -23.10 26.92 71.95
CA ARG A 4 -23.37 26.97 70.51
C ARG A 4 -24.52 27.94 70.28
N LEU A 5 -24.25 29.01 69.53
CA LEU A 5 -25.28 29.95 69.07
C LEU A 5 -26.34 29.20 68.23
N PRO A 6 -27.64 29.56 68.36
CA PRO A 6 -28.70 28.93 67.59
C PRO A 6 -28.53 29.23 66.09
N ARG A 7 -28.72 28.21 65.25
CA ARG A 7 -28.67 28.38 63.79
C ARG A 7 -29.84 29.26 63.32
N PRO A 8 -29.61 30.24 62.43
CA PRO A 8 -30.68 31.04 61.87
C PRO A 8 -31.62 30.16 61.04
N VAL A 9 -32.91 30.18 61.37
CA VAL A 9 -33.95 29.46 60.64
C VAL A 9 -34.41 30.33 59.48
N VAL A 10 -34.14 29.89 58.26
CA VAL A 10 -34.62 30.57 57.05
C VAL A 10 -36.13 30.43 56.95
N ARG A 11 -36.85 31.54 56.77
CA ARG A 11 -38.32 31.56 56.66
C ARG A 11 -38.78 30.67 55.50
N SER A 12 -39.84 29.89 55.72
CA SER A 12 -40.37 28.92 54.75
C SER A 12 -40.76 29.57 53.43
N GLU A 13 -41.34 30.78 53.48
CA GLU A 13 -41.75 31.57 52.30
C GLU A 13 -40.56 31.89 51.39
N PHE A 14 -39.42 32.27 51.97
CA PHE A 14 -38.20 32.56 51.20
C PHE A 14 -37.69 31.32 50.47
N ARG A 15 -37.80 30.13 51.09
CA ARG A 15 -37.39 28.88 50.44
C ARG A 15 -38.30 28.51 49.27
N VAL A 16 -39.60 28.78 49.39
CA VAL A 16 -40.57 28.51 48.30
C VAL A 16 -40.26 29.41 47.12
N HIS A 17 -40.04 30.70 47.38
CA HIS A 17 -39.73 31.66 46.32
C HIS A 17 -38.40 31.36 45.62
N LEU A 18 -37.35 31.03 46.37
CA LEU A 18 -36.07 30.58 45.79
C LEU A 18 -36.21 29.32 44.95
N ARG A 19 -37.06 28.38 45.37
CA ARG A 19 -37.29 27.16 44.61
C ARG A 19 -38.02 27.44 43.31
N GLU A 20 -38.99 28.36 43.31
CA GLU A 20 -39.69 28.79 42.10
C GLU A 20 -38.75 29.53 41.14
N GLU A 21 -37.91 30.44 41.62
CA GLU A 21 -36.91 31.12 40.79
C GLU A 21 -35.89 30.14 40.21
N LEU A 22 -35.36 29.22 41.04
CA LEU A 22 -34.41 28.21 40.57
C LEU A 22 -35.02 27.27 39.53
N LEU A 23 -36.29 26.87 39.69
CA LEU A 23 -36.97 26.03 38.70
C LEU A 23 -37.27 26.80 37.41
N ARG A 24 -37.43 28.13 37.48
CA ARG A 24 -37.65 28.99 36.32
C ARG A 24 -36.37 29.22 35.51
N GLU A 25 -35.20 29.31 36.14
CA GLU A 25 -33.89 29.50 35.49
C GLU A 25 -33.12 28.21 35.20
N ALA A 26 -33.44 27.10 35.86
CA ALA A 26 -32.83 25.79 35.63
C ALA A 26 -32.83 25.30 34.17
N PRO A 27 -33.89 25.47 33.36
CA PRO A 27 -33.87 24.94 31.99
C PRO A 27 -32.90 25.67 31.06
N SER A 28 -32.46 26.90 31.37
CA SER A 28 -31.45 27.61 30.58
C SER A 28 -30.01 27.33 31.05
N ALA A 29 -29.81 26.98 32.32
CA ALA A 29 -28.48 26.71 32.87
C ALA A 29 -28.01 25.26 32.68
N LEU A 30 -28.94 24.33 32.42
CA LEU A 30 -28.67 22.88 32.36
C LEU A 30 -28.73 22.28 30.96
N VAL A 31 -28.84 23.08 29.90
CA VAL A 31 -28.68 22.55 28.53
C VAL A 31 -27.18 22.41 28.27
N PRO A 32 -26.63 21.18 28.20
CA PRO A 32 -25.28 21.02 27.69
C PRO A 32 -25.29 21.53 26.25
N ALA A 33 -24.49 22.55 25.96
CA ALA A 33 -24.21 22.93 24.58
C ALA A 33 -23.76 21.66 23.86
N ALA A 34 -24.50 21.22 22.83
CA ALA A 34 -24.16 20.05 22.06
C ALA A 34 -22.78 20.28 21.43
N ALA A 35 -21.75 19.74 22.06
CA ALA A 35 -20.41 19.80 21.51
C ALA A 35 -20.48 19.18 20.10
N PRO A 36 -20.00 19.88 19.05
CA PRO A 36 -19.98 19.29 17.73
C PRO A 36 -19.16 18.00 17.84
N ARG A 37 -19.80 16.84 17.68
CA ARG A 37 -19.12 15.54 17.61
C ARG A 37 -18.05 15.70 16.55
N SER A 38 -16.80 15.85 16.98
CA SER A 38 -15.75 16.35 16.12
C SER A 38 -15.64 15.39 14.94
N ALA A 39 -15.93 15.91 13.75
CA ALA A 39 -15.83 15.20 12.49
C ALA A 39 -14.36 14.92 12.11
N TRP A 40 -13.42 15.07 13.04
CA TRP A 40 -11.98 14.93 12.82
C TRP A 40 -11.58 13.52 12.39
N TRP A 41 -12.40 12.51 12.69
CA TRP A 41 -12.23 11.13 12.25
C TRP A 41 -12.83 10.87 10.86
N ARG A 42 -13.66 11.78 10.30
CA ARG A 42 -14.21 11.63 8.94
C ARG A 42 -13.13 11.62 7.85
N PRO A 43 -12.09 12.48 7.86
CA PRO A 43 -11.00 12.35 6.89
C PRO A 43 -10.22 11.05 7.10
N LEU A 44 -10.04 10.60 8.35
CA LEU A 44 -9.36 9.34 8.64
C LEU A 44 -10.16 8.13 8.15
N ALA A 45 -11.48 8.11 8.39
CA ALA A 45 -12.39 7.07 7.94
C ALA A 45 -12.53 7.07 6.41
N ALA A 46 -12.55 8.24 5.76
CA ALA A 46 -12.52 8.35 4.31
C ALA A 46 -11.20 7.84 3.73
N ALA A 47 -10.06 8.13 4.38
CA ALA A 47 -8.76 7.60 3.99
C ALA A 47 -8.70 6.07 4.17
N CYS A 48 -9.17 5.53 5.29
CA CYS A 48 -9.25 4.09 5.51
C CYS A 48 -10.20 3.39 4.52
N ALA A 49 -11.35 4.01 4.21
CA ALA A 49 -12.27 3.50 3.19
C ALA A 49 -11.65 3.55 1.79
N ALA A 50 -10.91 4.62 1.45
CA ALA A 50 -10.17 4.71 0.20
C ALA A 50 -9.07 3.65 0.11
N VAL A 51 -8.35 3.39 1.21
CA VAL A 51 -7.35 2.30 1.29
C VAL A 51 -8.02 0.93 1.15
N LEU A 52 -9.16 0.70 1.80
CA LEU A 52 -9.92 -0.55 1.65
C LEU A 52 -10.46 -0.75 0.24
N VAL A 53 -10.93 0.32 -0.41
CA VAL A 53 -11.35 0.29 -1.82
C VAL A 53 -10.15 0.03 -2.74
N LEU A 54 -8.98 0.61 -2.45
CA LEU A 54 -7.75 0.32 -3.18
C LEU A 54 -7.29 -1.13 -3.00
N VAL A 55 -7.41 -1.69 -1.78
CA VAL A 55 -7.08 -3.09 -1.49
C VAL A 55 -8.09 -4.06 -2.13
N ALA A 56 -9.39 -3.74 -2.12
CA ALA A 56 -10.42 -4.53 -2.78
C ALA A 56 -10.31 -4.45 -4.32
N ALA A 57 -9.98 -3.27 -4.85
CA ALA A 57 -9.63 -3.09 -6.25
C ALA A 57 -8.36 -3.84 -6.62
N ASP A 58 -7.39 -3.97 -5.71
CA ASP A 58 -6.17 -4.78 -5.91
C ASP A 58 -6.53 -6.25 -6.18
N MET A 59 -7.59 -6.83 -5.60
CA MET A 59 -7.97 -8.22 -5.89
C MET A 59 -8.55 -8.42 -7.30
N ALA A 60 -9.36 -7.47 -7.79
CA ALA A 60 -9.90 -7.52 -9.15
C ALA A 60 -8.85 -7.10 -10.20
N ALA A 61 -8.02 -6.10 -9.87
CA ALA A 61 -6.95 -5.60 -10.72
C ALA A 61 -5.70 -6.49 -10.71
N ALA A 62 -5.48 -7.32 -9.68
CA ALA A 62 -4.36 -8.28 -9.64
C ALA A 62 -4.41 -9.23 -10.83
N GLN A 63 -5.62 -9.62 -11.24
CA GLN A 63 -5.85 -10.49 -12.39
C GLN A 63 -5.90 -9.74 -13.72
N SER A 64 -5.89 -8.41 -13.72
CA SER A 64 -5.86 -7.65 -14.97
C SER A 64 -4.57 -7.90 -15.75
N LEU A 65 -4.71 -7.91 -17.07
CA LEU A 65 -3.59 -8.00 -18.01
C LEU A 65 -3.31 -6.63 -18.65
N PRO A 66 -2.09 -6.42 -19.19
CA PRO A 66 -1.81 -5.22 -19.97
C PRO A 66 -2.86 -4.96 -21.06
N GLY A 67 -3.24 -3.69 -21.20
CA GLY A 67 -4.33 -3.25 -22.09
C GLY A 67 -5.74 -3.30 -21.48
N GLU A 68 -5.92 -3.84 -20.27
CA GLU A 68 -7.22 -3.83 -19.58
C GLU A 68 -7.36 -2.59 -18.68
N PRO A 69 -8.55 -1.96 -18.58
CA PRO A 69 -8.73 -0.75 -17.76
C PRO A 69 -8.21 -0.82 -16.31
N PRO A 70 -8.44 -1.91 -15.53
CA PRO A 70 -7.91 -2.02 -14.17
C PRO A 70 -6.38 -2.10 -14.07
N PHE A 71 -5.70 -2.40 -15.18
CA PHE A 71 -4.24 -2.49 -15.23
C PHE A 71 -3.57 -1.15 -14.96
N ALA A 72 -4.16 -0.04 -15.45
CA ALA A 72 -3.63 1.30 -15.22
C ALA A 72 -3.58 1.61 -13.73
N ILE A 73 -4.64 1.27 -13.00
CA ILE A 73 -4.71 1.46 -11.54
C ILE A 73 -3.62 0.64 -10.84
N LYS A 74 -3.47 -0.64 -11.20
CA LYS A 74 -2.40 -1.51 -10.69
C LYS A 74 -1.01 -0.91 -10.94
N SER A 75 -0.73 -0.47 -12.16
CA SER A 75 0.57 0.11 -12.53
C SER A 75 0.86 1.40 -11.74
N THR A 76 -0.13 2.28 -11.56
CA THR A 76 0.04 3.49 -10.75
C THR A 76 0.28 3.19 -9.28
N ALA A 77 -0.41 2.19 -8.71
CA ALA A 77 -0.18 1.76 -7.33
C ALA A 77 1.24 1.20 -7.13
N GLU A 78 1.76 0.47 -8.12
CA GLU A 78 3.15 -0.03 -8.11
C GLU A 78 4.17 1.11 -8.17
N GLU A 79 3.94 2.14 -9.00
CA GLU A 79 4.81 3.32 -9.03
C GLU A 79 4.79 4.09 -7.70
N VAL A 80 3.62 4.25 -7.08
CA VAL A 80 3.51 4.87 -5.76
C VAL A 80 4.29 4.06 -4.71
N ARG A 81 4.15 2.72 -4.70
CA ARG A 81 4.93 1.84 -3.80
C ARG A 81 6.44 2.02 -4.01
N LEU A 82 6.89 2.17 -5.25
CA LEU A 82 8.30 2.40 -5.56
C LEU A 82 8.78 3.81 -5.13
N LEU A 83 7.93 4.83 -5.27
CA LEU A 83 8.22 6.19 -4.86
C LEU A 83 8.36 6.32 -3.34
N VAL A 84 7.54 5.60 -2.57
CA VAL A 84 7.61 5.60 -1.10
C VAL A 84 8.64 4.63 -0.54
N ALA A 85 9.26 3.78 -1.36
CA ALA A 85 10.35 2.89 -0.97
C ALA A 85 11.65 3.71 -0.80
N THR A 86 11.92 4.10 0.44
CA THR A 86 13.05 4.98 0.81
C THR A 86 14.36 4.24 1.00
N THR A 87 14.33 2.94 1.28
CA THR A 87 15.55 2.12 1.48
C THR A 87 15.89 1.32 0.21
N ARG A 88 17.17 1.00 0.00
CA ARG A 88 17.58 0.15 -1.13
C ARG A 88 16.94 -1.23 -1.05
N ALA A 89 16.95 -1.84 0.14
CA ALA A 89 16.28 -3.11 0.41
C ALA A 89 14.79 -3.10 0.02
N THR A 90 14.03 -2.07 0.41
CA THR A 90 12.59 -1.98 0.05
C THR A 90 12.37 -1.74 -1.44
N ARG A 91 13.23 -0.96 -2.11
CA ARG A 91 13.17 -0.78 -3.58
C ARG A 91 13.43 -2.09 -4.31
N ILE A 92 14.44 -2.85 -3.90
CA ILE A 92 14.77 -4.18 -4.43
C ILE A 92 13.56 -5.11 -4.28
N ASP A 93 12.94 -5.14 -3.10
CA ASP A 93 11.76 -5.97 -2.84
C ASP A 93 10.57 -5.61 -3.73
N VAL A 94 10.23 -4.31 -3.83
CA VAL A 94 9.12 -3.82 -4.66
C VAL A 94 9.35 -4.16 -6.14
N LEU A 95 10.58 -3.98 -6.64
CA LEU A 95 10.94 -4.31 -8.03
C LEU A 95 10.92 -5.82 -8.28
N GLY A 96 11.37 -6.63 -7.33
CA GLY A 96 11.27 -8.09 -7.39
C GLY A 96 9.82 -8.58 -7.47
N GLU A 97 8.94 -8.04 -6.63
CA GLU A 97 7.50 -8.34 -6.69
C GLU A 97 6.85 -7.89 -8.00
N ARG A 98 7.30 -6.76 -8.55
CA ARG A 98 6.82 -6.27 -9.85
C ARG A 98 7.23 -7.24 -10.96
N ALA A 99 8.50 -7.67 -11.00
CA ALA A 99 8.98 -8.64 -11.97
C ALA A 99 8.22 -9.98 -11.89
N GLU A 100 8.00 -10.52 -10.68
CA GLU A 100 7.21 -11.75 -10.49
C GLU A 100 5.79 -11.60 -11.03
N ARG A 101 5.13 -10.45 -10.77
CA ARG A 101 3.80 -10.17 -11.30
C ARG A 101 3.77 -10.13 -12.82
N ARG A 102 4.75 -9.48 -13.46
CA ARG A 102 4.84 -9.43 -14.94
C ARG A 102 5.09 -10.82 -15.54
N LEU A 103 5.89 -11.65 -14.87
CA LEU A 103 6.09 -13.04 -15.28
C LEU A 103 4.78 -13.86 -15.16
N GLY A 104 4.02 -13.67 -14.09
CA GLY A 104 2.70 -14.29 -13.92
C GLY A 104 1.67 -13.84 -14.96
N GLU A 105 1.67 -12.56 -15.34
CA GLU A 105 0.85 -12.03 -16.44
C GLU A 105 1.23 -12.62 -17.78
N LEU A 106 2.54 -12.71 -18.06
CA LEU A 106 3.05 -13.32 -19.29
C LEU A 106 2.60 -14.78 -19.41
N ARG A 107 2.72 -15.57 -18.33
CA ARG A 107 2.25 -16.96 -18.30
C ARG A 107 0.75 -17.05 -18.59
N ARG A 108 -0.05 -16.15 -18.01
CA ARG A 108 -1.51 -16.11 -18.25
C ARG A 108 -1.84 -15.70 -19.68
N ALA A 109 -1.15 -14.69 -20.22
CA ALA A 109 -1.32 -14.27 -21.62
C ALA A 109 -0.95 -15.39 -22.60
N ALA A 110 0.10 -16.15 -22.32
CA ALA A 110 0.47 -17.34 -23.09
C ALA A 110 -0.61 -18.43 -23.00
N ALA A 111 -1.12 -18.74 -21.81
CA ALA A 111 -2.19 -19.71 -21.61
C ALA A 111 -3.50 -19.30 -22.31
N GLN A 112 -3.81 -18.00 -22.34
CA GLN A 112 -4.99 -17.44 -23.02
C GLN A 112 -4.78 -17.19 -24.51
N GLN A 113 -3.62 -17.53 -25.08
CA GLN A 113 -3.27 -17.30 -26.48
C GLN A 113 -3.46 -15.83 -26.91
N ARG A 114 -3.06 -14.88 -26.05
CA ARG A 114 -3.12 -13.43 -26.30
C ARG A 114 -1.73 -12.88 -26.65
N PRO A 115 -1.24 -13.02 -27.91
CA PRO A 115 0.15 -12.73 -28.26
C PRO A 115 0.55 -11.26 -28.08
N ALA A 116 -0.37 -10.32 -28.32
CA ALA A 116 -0.12 -8.89 -28.11
C ALA A 116 0.13 -8.56 -26.63
N VAL A 117 -0.70 -9.13 -25.75
CA VAL A 117 -0.59 -8.97 -24.29
C VAL A 117 0.67 -9.66 -23.78
N ALA A 118 1.01 -10.82 -24.32
CA ALA A 118 2.26 -11.50 -24.00
C ALA A 118 3.48 -10.64 -24.38
N ALA A 119 3.49 -10.04 -25.57
CA ALA A 119 4.56 -9.13 -25.99
C ALA A 119 4.69 -7.91 -25.06
N GLU A 120 3.58 -7.28 -24.70
CA GLU A 120 3.57 -6.16 -23.75
C GLU A 120 4.07 -6.58 -22.35
N SER A 121 3.60 -7.73 -21.86
CA SER A 121 4.02 -8.28 -20.56
C SER A 121 5.51 -8.60 -20.53
N SER A 122 6.08 -9.09 -21.63
CA SER A 122 7.52 -9.33 -21.78
C SER A 122 8.33 -8.04 -21.75
N LEU A 123 7.86 -6.96 -22.36
CA LEU A 123 8.51 -5.66 -22.30
C LEU A 123 8.52 -5.10 -20.87
N LEU A 124 7.40 -5.19 -20.17
CA LEU A 124 7.28 -4.73 -18.79
C LEU A 124 8.10 -5.58 -17.82
N LEU A 125 8.19 -6.90 -18.06
CA LEU A 125 9.09 -7.79 -17.31
C LEU A 125 10.56 -7.38 -17.50
N ALA A 126 10.97 -7.11 -18.74
CA ALA A 126 12.33 -6.68 -19.04
C ALA A 126 12.68 -5.35 -18.34
N ASP A 127 11.79 -4.34 -18.37
CA ASP A 127 11.98 -3.08 -17.65
C ASP A 127 12.08 -3.28 -16.13
N ALA A 128 11.22 -4.13 -15.55
CA ALA A 128 11.25 -4.41 -14.11
C ALA A 128 12.58 -5.07 -13.69
N LEU A 129 13.07 -6.03 -14.47
CA LEU A 129 14.34 -6.71 -14.20
C LEU A 129 15.55 -5.80 -14.44
N ASP A 130 15.51 -4.91 -15.43
CA ASP A 130 16.58 -3.92 -15.66
C ASP A 130 16.70 -2.96 -14.47
N ARG A 131 15.58 -2.42 -13.99
CA ARG A 131 15.56 -1.56 -12.79
C ARG A 131 16.01 -2.31 -11.54
N LEU A 132 15.59 -3.57 -11.38
CA LEU A 132 16.02 -4.42 -10.27
C LEU A 132 17.54 -4.64 -10.31
N ALA A 133 18.11 -4.93 -11.48
CA ALA A 133 19.54 -5.11 -11.67
C ALA A 133 20.32 -3.86 -11.27
N VAL A 134 19.82 -2.67 -11.63
CA VAL A 134 20.43 -1.39 -11.23
C VAL A 134 20.42 -1.21 -9.70
N GLU A 135 19.30 -1.49 -9.03
CA GLU A 135 19.24 -1.35 -7.57
C GLU A 135 20.09 -2.40 -6.83
N VAL A 136 20.14 -3.64 -7.32
CA VAL A 136 21.04 -4.69 -6.79
C VAL A 136 22.50 -4.27 -6.97
N LEU A 137 22.87 -3.73 -8.13
CA LEU A 137 24.23 -3.26 -8.37
C LEU A 137 24.61 -2.11 -7.42
N ARG A 138 23.69 -1.15 -7.21
CA ARG A 138 23.88 -0.05 -6.24
C ARG A 138 24.04 -0.57 -4.82
N ALA A 139 23.25 -1.57 -4.43
CA ALA A 139 23.38 -2.22 -3.13
C ALA A 139 24.73 -2.94 -3.00
N LYS A 140 25.22 -3.59 -4.07
CA LYS A 140 26.53 -4.27 -4.07
C LYS A 140 27.71 -3.31 -3.98
N GLN A 141 27.62 -2.11 -4.56
CA GLN A 141 28.74 -1.17 -4.66
C GLN A 141 28.89 -0.18 -3.49
N GLY A 142 27.84 0.04 -2.68
CA GLY A 142 27.90 0.96 -1.55
C GLY A 142 28.24 0.30 -0.20
N ASP A 143 28.31 1.10 0.86
CA ASP A 143 28.30 0.60 2.24
C ASP A 143 27.02 -0.22 2.44
N ARG A 144 27.19 -1.51 2.73
CA ARG A 144 26.08 -2.46 2.84
C ARG A 144 25.60 -2.56 4.27
N THR A 145 24.29 -2.42 4.44
CA THR A 145 23.64 -2.85 5.67
C THR A 145 23.36 -4.35 5.62
N SER A 146 23.14 -4.98 6.78
CA SER A 146 22.70 -6.38 6.84
C SER A 146 21.36 -6.59 6.10
N GLU A 147 20.52 -5.55 6.05
CA GLU A 147 19.23 -5.55 5.34
C GLU A 147 19.44 -5.57 3.81
N ASP A 148 20.38 -4.76 3.30
CA ASP A 148 20.73 -4.75 1.87
C ASP A 148 21.28 -6.11 1.42
N ASP A 149 22.14 -6.74 2.22
CA ASP A 149 22.67 -8.07 1.95
C ASP A 149 21.57 -9.14 1.89
N GLN A 150 20.56 -9.04 2.77
CA GLN A 150 19.41 -9.95 2.74
C GLN A 150 18.53 -9.71 1.50
N ALA A 151 18.27 -8.46 1.16
CA ALA A 151 17.50 -8.08 -0.02
C ALA A 151 18.19 -8.52 -1.31
N VAL A 152 19.51 -8.34 -1.43
CA VAL A 152 20.31 -8.82 -2.57
C VAL A 152 20.22 -10.34 -2.70
N ARG A 153 20.44 -11.10 -1.62
CA ARG A 153 20.31 -12.58 -1.65
C ARG A 153 18.90 -13.04 -2.00
N LYS A 154 17.87 -12.31 -1.57
CA LYS A 154 16.49 -12.58 -1.95
C LYS A 154 16.27 -12.31 -3.45
N ALA A 155 16.75 -11.18 -3.95
CA ALA A 155 16.67 -10.82 -5.37
C ALA A 155 17.42 -11.82 -6.27
N GLU A 156 18.60 -12.29 -5.86
CA GLU A 156 19.36 -13.31 -6.59
C GLU A 156 18.59 -14.63 -6.71
N ARG A 157 17.97 -15.10 -5.61
CA ARG A 157 17.12 -16.30 -5.63
C ARG A 157 15.91 -16.15 -6.54
N ILE A 158 15.25 -15.00 -6.49
CA ILE A 158 14.10 -14.70 -7.36
C ILE A 158 14.54 -14.62 -8.83
N ALA A 159 15.67 -13.98 -9.10
CA ALA A 159 16.21 -13.86 -10.44
C ALA A 159 16.60 -15.22 -11.05
N GLU A 160 17.13 -16.15 -10.26
CA GLU A 160 17.36 -17.54 -10.68
C GLU A 160 16.04 -18.21 -11.13
N GLN A 161 14.99 -18.07 -10.33
CA GLN A 161 13.65 -18.61 -10.65
C GLN A 161 13.06 -17.96 -11.91
N HIS A 162 13.23 -16.64 -12.06
CA HIS A 162 12.78 -15.90 -13.24
C HIS A 162 13.53 -16.34 -14.49
N ALA A 163 14.86 -16.51 -14.44
CA ALA A 163 15.65 -16.97 -15.57
C ALA A 163 15.18 -18.34 -16.06
N SER A 164 15.03 -19.32 -15.16
CA SER A 164 14.51 -20.64 -15.54
C SER A 164 13.10 -20.59 -16.12
N ALA A 165 12.23 -19.74 -15.57
CA ALA A 165 10.87 -19.55 -16.07
C ALA A 165 10.82 -18.88 -17.45
N ILE A 166 11.67 -17.88 -17.68
CA ILE A 166 11.77 -17.20 -18.97
C ILE A 166 12.33 -18.16 -20.03
N ASP A 167 13.36 -18.93 -19.70
CA ASP A 167 13.94 -19.94 -20.58
C ASP A 167 12.90 -20.99 -21.01
N ALA A 168 11.99 -21.38 -20.11
CA ALA A 168 10.87 -22.27 -20.44
C ALA A 168 9.80 -21.62 -21.33
N LEU A 169 9.64 -20.29 -21.29
CA LEU A 169 8.65 -19.55 -22.08
C LEU A 169 9.17 -19.14 -23.47
N LEU A 170 10.48 -18.92 -23.63
CA LEU A 170 11.12 -18.55 -24.89
C LEU A 170 10.73 -19.39 -26.12
N PRO A 171 10.68 -20.74 -26.07
CA PRO A 171 10.35 -21.55 -27.24
C PRO A 171 8.91 -21.37 -27.71
N ILE A 172 7.98 -21.07 -26.80
CA ILE A 172 6.55 -20.92 -27.07
C ILE A 172 6.11 -19.46 -27.18
N ALA A 173 7.01 -18.52 -26.93
CA ALA A 173 6.70 -17.10 -26.95
C ALA A 173 6.46 -16.60 -28.39
N PRO A 174 5.50 -15.67 -28.59
CA PRO A 174 5.32 -15.02 -29.87
C PRO A 174 6.58 -14.27 -30.29
N ALA A 175 6.84 -14.17 -31.60
CA ALA A 175 8.07 -13.55 -32.12
C ALA A 175 8.31 -12.14 -31.57
N ALA A 176 7.26 -11.34 -31.42
CA ALA A 176 7.33 -9.99 -30.86
C ALA A 176 7.79 -9.93 -29.39
N ALA A 177 7.64 -11.02 -28.63
CA ALA A 177 8.04 -11.11 -27.23
C ALA A 177 9.48 -11.61 -27.04
N LYS A 178 10.04 -12.34 -28.02
CA LYS A 178 11.32 -13.05 -27.86
C LYS A 178 12.48 -12.13 -27.48
N ALA A 179 12.68 -11.04 -28.22
CA ALA A 179 13.76 -10.09 -27.92
C ALA A 179 13.63 -9.43 -26.54
N ALA A 180 12.39 -9.23 -26.05
CA ALA A 180 12.18 -8.71 -24.70
C ALA A 180 12.48 -9.77 -23.64
N LEU A 181 12.09 -11.03 -23.89
CA LEU A 181 12.37 -12.15 -23.00
C LEU A 181 13.87 -12.51 -22.93
N GLU A 182 14.58 -12.46 -24.05
CA GLU A 182 16.04 -12.66 -24.06
C GLU A 182 16.75 -11.61 -23.21
N ARG A 183 16.37 -10.32 -23.36
CA ARG A 183 16.87 -9.24 -22.49
C ARG A 183 16.51 -9.48 -21.03
N ALA A 184 15.27 -9.87 -20.74
CA ALA A 184 14.84 -10.19 -19.38
C ALA A 184 15.68 -11.33 -18.76
N ALA A 185 15.95 -12.39 -19.52
CA ALA A 185 16.81 -13.49 -19.09
C ALA A 185 18.25 -13.03 -18.84
N GLU A 186 18.81 -12.18 -19.70
CA GLU A 186 20.13 -11.60 -19.50
C GLU A 186 20.21 -10.77 -18.21
N GLN A 187 19.21 -9.92 -17.95
CA GLN A 187 19.17 -9.11 -16.73
C GLN A 187 19.02 -9.96 -15.47
N ALA A 188 18.17 -11.00 -15.51
CA ALA A 188 18.06 -11.97 -14.42
C ALA A 188 19.41 -12.66 -14.11
N ARG A 189 20.19 -13.00 -15.14
CA ARG A 189 21.54 -13.57 -14.97
C ARG A 189 22.54 -12.57 -14.40
N LYS A 190 22.44 -11.27 -14.78
CA LYS A 190 23.28 -10.21 -14.22
C LYS A 190 23.04 -9.98 -12.74
N ILE A 191 21.78 -10.04 -12.29
CA ILE A 191 21.43 -9.90 -10.86
C ILE A 191 22.15 -10.97 -10.02
N ARG A 192 22.21 -12.22 -10.54
CA ARG A 192 22.90 -13.35 -9.91
C ARG A 192 24.43 -13.22 -9.89
N ALA A 193 25.02 -12.50 -10.84
CA ALA A 193 26.47 -12.44 -10.97
C ALA A 193 27.12 -11.83 -9.70
N PRO A 194 28.21 -12.41 -9.19
CA PRO A 194 28.87 -11.97 -7.96
C PRO A 194 29.38 -10.53 -8.05
#